data_AF-A0A925VPH9-F1
#
_entry.id   AF-A0A925VPH9-F1
#
_cell.length_a   1.000
_cell.length_b   1.000
_cell.length_c   1.000
_cell.angle_alpha   90.00
_cell.angle_beta   90.00
_cell.angle_gamma   90.00
#
_symmetry.space_group_name_H-M   'P 1'
#
loop_
_entity.id
_entity.type
_entity.pdbx_description
1 polymer ?
#
loop_
_entity_poly.entity_id
_entity_poly.type
_entity_poly.pdbx_seq_one_letter_code
_entity_poly.pdbx_strand_id
1 'polypeptide(L)' 'MSITLELSDEVTQQAEQYARQQGRSLAALVEEYLCQVVAKPTAQPLAPAVAELYGILSLPAAFDYKTQRDEPAS' A
#
# COMPACT_ATOMS: atom_id res chain seq x y z
N MET A 1 -24.93 5.11 -6.99
CA MET A 1 -24.49 5.51 -8.34
C MET A 1 -23.83 4.28 -8.97
N SER A 2 -24.09 3.98 -10.25
CA SER A 2 -23.50 2.82 -10.94
C SER A 2 -22.49 3.27 -11.99
N ILE A 3 -21.39 2.53 -12.10
CA ILE A 3 -20.34 2.75 -13.11
C ILE A 3 -20.31 1.52 -14.01
N THR A 4 -20.25 1.73 -15.32
CA THR A 4 -20.06 0.66 -16.31
C THR A 4 -18.64 0.77 -16.87
N LEU A 5 -17.89 -0.33 -16.85
CA LEU A 5 -16.58 -0.45 -17.50
C LEU A 5 -16.68 -1.47 -18.63
N GLU A 6 -16.14 -1.10 -19.79
CA GLU A 6 -15.90 -2.03 -20.89
C GLU A 6 -14.48 -2.60 -20.72
N LEU A 7 -14.39 -3.92 -20.57
CA LEU A 7 -13.14 -4.67 -20.39
C LEU A 7 -13.07 -5.76 -21.47
N SER A 8 -11.87 -6.26 -21.75
CA SER A 8 -11.75 -7.44 -22.61
C SER A 8 -12.36 -8.68 -21.92
N ASP A 9 -12.83 -9.63 -22.74
CA ASP A 9 -13.40 -10.89 -22.25
C ASP A 9 -12.44 -11.63 -21.32
N GLU A 10 -11.14 -11.63 -21.66
CA GLU A 10 -10.11 -12.31 -20.90
C GLU A 10 -9.92 -11.71 -19.50
N VAL A 11 -9.89 -10.38 -19.40
CA VAL A 11 -9.80 -9.67 -18.11
C VAL A 11 -11.06 -9.90 -17.27
N THR A 12 -12.23 -9.90 -17.90
CA THR A 12 -13.51 -10.15 -17.23
C THR A 12 -13.54 -11.55 -16.61
N GLN A 13 -13.13 -12.57 -17.36
CA GLN A 13 -13.07 -13.94 -16.86
C GLN A 13 -12.09 -14.10 -15.69
N GLN A 14 -10.89 -13.54 -15.81
CA GLN A 14 -9.88 -13.61 -14.74
C GLN A 14 -10.37 -12.92 -13.46
N ALA A 15 -11.02 -11.76 -13.59
CA ALA A 15 -11.53 -11.01 -12.45
C ALA A 15 -12.69 -11.74 -11.77
N GLU A 16 -13.62 -12.32 -12.52
CA GLU A 16 -14.70 -13.15 -11.96
C GLU A 16 -14.15 -14.38 -11.24
N GLN A 17 -13.19 -15.08 -11.85
CA GLN A 17 -12.57 -16.24 -11.24
C GLN A 17 -11.89 -15.88 -9.91
N TYR A 18 -11.12 -14.80 -9.90
CA TYR A 18 -10.45 -14.33 -8.69
C TYR A 18 -11.45 -13.94 -7.59
N ALA A 19 -12.52 -13.22 -7.94
CA ALA A 19 -13.56 -12.84 -6.99
C ALA A 19 -14.23 -14.09 -6.35
N ARG A 20 -14.56 -15.10 -7.18
CA ARG A 20 -15.13 -16.37 -6.70
C ARG A 20 -14.17 -17.13 -5.79
N GLN A 21 -12.88 -17.19 -6.12
CA GLN A 21 -11.87 -17.83 -5.28
C GLN A 21 -11.72 -17.16 -3.91
N GLN A 22 -11.90 -15.84 -3.85
CA GLN A 22 -11.87 -15.07 -2.61
C GLN A 22 -13.22 -15.06 -1.86
N GLY A 23 -14.26 -15.72 -2.41
CA GLY A 23 -15.60 -15.75 -1.83
C GLY A 23 -16.31 -14.40 -1.83
N ARG A 24 -16.00 -13.52 -2.79
CA ARG A 24 -16.56 -12.15 -2.90
C ARG A 24 -17.17 -11.90 -4.27
N SER A 25 -18.02 -10.88 -4.37
CA SER A 25 -18.51 -10.41 -5.67
C SER A 25 -17.46 -9.55 -6.37
N LEU A 26 -17.47 -9.56 -7.71
CA LEU A 26 -16.57 -8.71 -8.50
C LEU A 26 -16.78 -7.22 -8.20
N ALA A 27 -18.04 -6.80 -8.02
CA ALA A 27 -18.37 -5.42 -7.65
C ALA A 27 -17.73 -5.01 -6.31
N ALA A 28 -17.83 -5.86 -5.28
CA ALA A 28 -17.22 -5.57 -3.98
C ALA A 28 -15.68 -5.51 -4.07
N LEU A 29 -15.08 -6.32 -4.92
CA LEU A 29 -13.64 -6.30 -5.15
C LEU A 29 -13.20 -4.99 -5.82
N VAL A 30 -13.92 -4.55 -6.85
CA VAL A 30 -13.62 -3.30 -7.57
C VAL A 30 -13.84 -2.09 -6.66
N GLU A 31 -14.92 -2.09 -5.87
CA GLU A 31 -15.21 -1.03 -4.91
C GLU A 31 -14.10 -0.89 -3.87
N GLU A 32 -13.69 -2.00 -3.24
CA GLU A 32 -12.58 -2.03 -2.28
C GLU A 32 -11.28 -1.52 -2.92
N TYR A 33 -10.97 -1.96 -4.14
CA TYR A 33 -9.77 -1.51 -4.84
C TYR A 33 -9.80 0.00 -5.10
N LEU A 34 -10.92 0.54 -5.60
CA LEU A 34 -11.08 1.97 -5.80
C LEU A 34 -10.94 2.74 -4.49
N CYS A 35 -11.53 2.25 -3.40
CA CYS A 35 -11.36 2.84 -2.07
C CYS A 35 -9.89 2.90 -1.66
N GLN A 36 -9.12 1.85 -1.89
CA GLN A 36 -7.68 1.83 -1.57
C GLN A 36 -6.87 2.79 -2.44
N VAL A 37 -7.20 2.89 -3.75
CA VAL A 37 -6.50 3.78 -4.68
C VAL A 37 -6.80 5.25 -4.39
N VAL A 38 -8.04 5.59 -4.03
CA VAL A 38 -8.45 6.97 -3.74
C VAL A 38 -8.24 7.37 -2.29
N ALA A 39 -7.96 6.41 -1.40
CA ALA A 39 -7.55 6.71 -0.04
C ALA A 39 -6.29 7.58 -0.13
N LYS A 40 -6.43 8.86 0.24
CA LYS A 40 -5.25 9.70 0.50
C LYS A 40 -4.36 8.90 1.43
N PRO A 41 -3.02 8.93 1.25
CA PRO A 41 -2.14 8.49 2.31
C PRO A 41 -2.49 9.34 3.51
N THR A 42 -3.32 8.80 4.39
CA THR A 42 -3.36 9.26 5.75
C THR A 42 -1.91 9.09 6.16
N ALA A 43 -1.26 10.19 6.51
CA ALA A 43 -0.03 10.10 7.27
C ALA A 43 -0.44 9.30 8.50
N GLN A 44 -0.28 7.98 8.43
CA GLN A 44 -0.57 7.11 9.53
C GLN A 44 0.33 7.65 10.63
N PRO A 45 -0.25 8.11 11.75
CA PRO A 45 0.57 8.61 12.83
C PRO A 45 1.58 7.51 13.13
N LEU A 46 2.86 7.89 13.20
CA LEU A 46 3.91 6.96 13.58
C LEU A 46 3.44 6.20 14.82
N ALA A 47 3.69 4.89 14.87
CA ALA A 47 3.41 4.12 16.08
C ALA A 47 4.04 4.86 17.28
N PRO A 48 3.38 4.93 18.46
CA PRO A 48 3.83 5.79 19.55
C PRO A 48 5.34 5.65 19.88
N ALA A 49 5.84 4.41 19.92
CA ALA A 49 7.27 4.14 20.12
C ALA A 49 8.18 4.70 19.00
N VAL A 50 7.72 4.69 17.75
CA VAL A 50 8.47 5.26 16.61
C VAL A 50 8.42 6.78 16.65
N ALA A 51 7.28 7.37 17.06
CA ALA A 51 7.14 8.82 17.23
C ALA A 51 8.07 9.34 18.33
N GLU A 52 8.21 8.61 19.44
CA GLU A 52 9.15 8.94 20.52
C GLU A 52 10.61 8.93 20.05
N LEU A 53 10.96 8.04 19.11
CA LEU A 53 12.32 7.96 18.55
C LEU A 53 12.58 8.97 17.42
N TYR A 54 11.52 9.49 16.80
CA TYR A 54 11.58 10.41 15.68
C TYR A 54 12.05 11.80 16.16
N GLY A 55 13.20 12.25 15.66
CA GLY A 55 13.79 13.55 16.02
C GLY A 55 14.83 13.53 17.15
N ILE A 56 15.03 12.39 17.81
CA ILE A 56 16.14 12.21 18.77
C ILE A 56 17.48 12.07 18.05
N LEU A 57 17.47 11.48 16.85
CA LEU A 57 18.67 11.28 16.04
C LEU A 57 18.96 12.52 15.19
N SER A 58 20.07 13.20 15.48
CA SER A 58 20.65 14.22 14.60
C SER A 58 21.65 13.57 13.66
N LEU A 59 21.30 13.49 12.38
CA LEU A 59 22.18 12.95 11.35
C LEU A 59 22.90 14.09 10.61
N PRO A 60 24.16 13.91 10.21
CA PRO A 60 24.84 14.82 9.30
C PRO A 60 24.06 14.97 7.98
N ALA A 61 24.14 16.14 7.35
CA ALA A 61 23.41 16.45 6.11
C ALA A 61 23.73 15.50 4.94
N ALA A 62 24.87 14.81 4.97
CA ALA A 62 25.32 13.86 3.96
C ALA A 62 25.26 12.39 4.45
N PHE A 63 24.50 12.10 5.50
CA PHE A 63 24.40 10.74 6.03
C PHE A 63 23.59 9.84 5.08
N ASP A 64 24.27 8.87 4.46
CA ASP A 64 23.64 7.82 3.68
C ASP A 64 23.49 6.54 4.52
N TYR A 65 22.26 6.30 4.97
CA TYR A 65 21.94 5.13 5.78
C TYR A 65 22.17 3.80 5.05
N LYS A 66 22.12 3.77 3.71
CA LYS A 66 22.30 2.52 2.95
C LYS A 66 23.75 2.08 2.99
N THR A 67 24.67 3.02 2.84
CA THR A 67 26.11 2.78 2.88
C THR A 67 26.56 2.30 4.27
N GLN A 68 25.95 2.82 5.34
CA GLN A 68 26.31 2.50 6.73
C GLN A 68 25.71 1.17 7.23
N ARG A 69 24.55 0.75 6.71
CA ARG A 69 23.84 -0.45 7.19
C ARG A 69 24.56 -1.76 6.83
N ASP A 70 25.34 -1.75 5.75
CA ASP A 70 26.09 -2.91 5.30
C ASP A 70 27.50 -2.99 5.92
N GLU A 71 27.83 -2.08 6.86
CA GLU A 71 29.08 -2.11 7.61
C GLU A 71 28.97 -3.11 8.79
N PRO A 72 29.87 -4.11 8.89
CA PRO A 72 29.85 -5.04 10.02
C PRO A 72 30.19 -4.28 11.31
N ALA A 73 29.30 -4.38 12.31
CA ALA A 73 29.55 -3.82 13.63
C ALA A 73 30.87 -4.37 14.20
N SER A 74 31.83 -3.48 14.48
CA SER A 74 33.07 -3.79 15.23
C SER A 74 32.83 -3.79 16.74
#